data_AF-A0A7S0UBX1-F1
#
_entry.id   AF-A0A7S0UBX1-F1
#
_cell.length_a   1.000
_cell.length_b   1.000
_cell.length_c   1.000
_cell.angle_alpha   90.00
_cell.angle_beta   90.00
_cell.angle_gamma   90.00
#
_symmetry.space_group_name_H-M   'P 1'
#
loop_
_entity.id
_entity.type
_entity.pdbx_description
1 polymer ?
#
loop_
_entity_poly.entity_id
_entity_poly.type
_entity_poly.pdbx_seq_one_letter_code
_entity_poly.pdbx_strand_id
1 'polypeptide(L)'
;NVEGAEMDRLAAEAVSVVHCPESNMKLASGSCQVATLLSKGVNVAIGTDGCASNNDLDMYSEMRTAALLGKHVSAESTAVPAAQAIRMATLGGATALGLDQKIGSLEAGKSADIQAVSMGGIESAPLYDVLSHLAYCTGRHQVSDVWVAGRRIVEGRKVTTLDEEDLRRRALEWGAKIQGENLHTSL
;
A
#
# COMPACT_ATOMS: atom_id res chain seq x y z
N ASN A 1 -17.89 -7.34 9.44
CA ASN A 1 -16.91 -6.63 10.30
C ASN A 1 -16.57 -7.52 11.48
N VAL A 2 -15.31 -7.53 11.89
CA VAL A 2 -14.85 -8.27 13.08
C VAL A 2 -15.46 -7.63 14.33
N GLU A 3 -15.96 -8.44 15.26
CA GLU A 3 -16.56 -8.00 16.53
C GLU A 3 -15.53 -7.96 17.67
N GLY A 4 -15.88 -7.30 18.79
CA GLY A 4 -14.94 -7.06 19.90
C GLY A 4 -14.27 -8.33 20.45
N ALA A 5 -15.04 -9.39 20.69
CA ALA A 5 -14.51 -10.66 21.19
C ALA A 5 -13.59 -11.36 20.16
N GLU A 6 -13.87 -11.21 18.87
CA GLU A 6 -12.99 -11.73 17.82
C GLU A 6 -11.68 -10.95 17.77
N MET A 7 -11.70 -9.63 17.94
CA MET A 7 -10.48 -8.81 17.99
C MET A 7 -9.58 -9.18 19.16
N ASP A 8 -10.16 -9.48 20.34
CA ASP A 8 -9.39 -9.93 21.51
C ASP A 8 -8.71 -11.27 21.24
N ARG A 9 -9.38 -12.17 20.52
CA ARG A 9 -8.78 -13.44 20.10
C ARG A 9 -7.65 -13.24 19.09
N LEU A 10 -7.83 -12.37 18.09
CA LEU A 10 -6.78 -12.05 17.13
C LEU A 10 -5.52 -11.55 17.82
N ALA A 11 -5.67 -10.68 18.84
CA ALA A 11 -4.55 -10.20 19.64
C ALA A 11 -3.88 -11.32 20.44
N ALA A 12 -4.67 -12.14 21.15
CA ALA A 12 -4.16 -13.24 21.97
C ALA A 12 -3.42 -14.31 21.16
N GLU A 13 -3.87 -14.55 19.92
CA GLU A 13 -3.29 -15.53 19.00
C GLU A 13 -2.18 -14.91 18.09
N ALA A 14 -1.82 -13.65 18.30
CA ALA A 14 -0.83 -12.89 17.50
C ALA A 14 -1.12 -12.91 15.99
N VAL A 15 -2.41 -12.90 15.62
CA VAL A 15 -2.85 -12.89 14.22
C VAL A 15 -2.63 -11.51 13.62
N SER A 16 -2.21 -11.47 12.36
CA SER A 16 -2.13 -10.24 11.57
C SER A 16 -3.40 -10.02 10.75
N VAL A 17 -3.87 -8.78 10.68
CA VAL A 17 -4.98 -8.36 9.81
C VAL A 17 -4.42 -7.57 8.63
N VAL A 18 -4.82 -7.92 7.40
CA VAL A 18 -4.49 -7.14 6.20
C VAL A 18 -5.70 -6.29 5.82
N HIS A 19 -5.56 -4.98 5.88
CA HIS A 19 -6.62 -4.03 5.54
C HIS A 19 -6.51 -3.58 4.08
N CYS A 20 -7.61 -3.75 3.32
CA CYS A 20 -7.75 -3.23 1.95
C CYS A 20 -8.85 -2.15 1.90
N PRO A 21 -8.57 -0.90 2.32
CA PRO A 21 -9.57 0.14 2.48
C PRO A 21 -10.35 0.46 1.21
N GLU A 22 -9.67 0.72 0.09
CA GLU A 22 -10.30 1.16 -1.16
C GLU A 22 -11.17 0.05 -1.75
N SER A 23 -10.72 -1.20 -1.69
CA SER A 23 -11.53 -2.35 -2.13
C SER A 23 -12.81 -2.51 -1.31
N ASN A 24 -12.69 -2.44 0.01
CA ASN A 24 -13.84 -2.53 0.90
C ASN A 24 -14.85 -1.39 0.66
N MET A 25 -14.37 -0.17 0.39
CA MET A 25 -15.25 0.95 0.05
C MET A 25 -15.89 0.78 -1.32
N LYS A 26 -15.12 0.37 -2.34
CA LYS A 26 -15.62 0.18 -3.72
C LYS A 26 -16.69 -0.89 -3.81
N LEU A 27 -16.57 -1.96 -3.03
CA LEU A 27 -17.52 -3.08 -3.00
C LEU A 27 -18.62 -2.92 -1.93
N ALA A 28 -18.63 -1.83 -1.17
CA ALA A 28 -19.52 -1.63 -0.02
C ALA A 28 -19.47 -2.78 1.01
N SER A 29 -18.29 -3.37 1.20
CA SER A 29 -18.06 -4.51 2.11
C SER A 29 -18.04 -4.12 3.60
N GLY A 30 -18.03 -2.81 3.89
CA GLY A 30 -17.98 -2.25 5.23
C GLY A 30 -16.63 -1.65 5.59
N SER A 31 -16.53 -1.12 6.81
CA SER A 31 -15.34 -0.42 7.29
C SER A 31 -14.64 -1.20 8.40
N CYS A 32 -13.35 -1.50 8.19
CA CYS A 32 -12.52 -2.16 9.19
C CYS A 32 -12.25 -1.23 10.38
N GLN A 33 -12.39 -1.73 11.62
CA GLN A 33 -12.12 -0.98 12.84
C GLN A 33 -10.61 -0.95 13.16
N VAL A 34 -9.81 -0.40 12.25
CA VAL A 34 -8.33 -0.41 12.32
C VAL A 34 -7.81 0.19 13.63
N ALA A 35 -8.37 1.32 14.08
CA ALA A 35 -7.96 1.96 15.32
C ALA A 35 -8.12 1.06 16.55
N THR A 36 -9.23 0.31 16.62
CA THR A 36 -9.53 -0.63 17.70
C THR A 36 -8.62 -1.86 17.65
N LEU A 37 -8.34 -2.39 16.45
CA LEU A 37 -7.39 -3.48 16.29
C LEU A 37 -5.99 -3.10 16.78
N LEU A 38 -5.53 -1.92 16.37
CA LEU A 38 -4.22 -1.39 16.78
C LEU A 38 -4.15 -1.15 18.28
N SER A 39 -5.20 -0.60 18.92
CA SER A 39 -5.20 -0.37 20.37
C SER A 39 -5.20 -1.66 21.19
N LYS A 40 -5.68 -2.77 20.61
CA LYS A 40 -5.62 -4.13 21.19
C LYS A 40 -4.29 -4.85 20.91
N GLY A 41 -3.36 -4.22 20.19
CA GLY A 41 -2.06 -4.80 19.88
C GLY A 41 -2.06 -5.76 18.68
N VAL A 42 -3.14 -5.81 17.90
CA VAL A 42 -3.18 -6.60 16.65
C VAL A 42 -2.25 -5.95 15.62
N ASN A 43 -1.40 -6.77 14.98
CA ASN A 43 -0.63 -6.29 13.84
C ASN A 43 -1.57 -6.04 12.66
N VAL A 44 -1.58 -4.81 12.14
CA VAL A 44 -2.36 -4.45 10.96
C VAL A 44 -1.42 -4.08 9.82
N ALA A 45 -1.59 -4.74 8.68
CA ALA A 45 -0.92 -4.45 7.41
C ALA A 45 -1.89 -3.79 6.42
N ILE A 46 -1.36 -3.27 5.31
CA ILE A 46 -2.14 -2.70 4.20
C ILE A 46 -1.96 -3.57 2.96
N GLY A 47 -3.05 -3.80 2.23
CA GLY A 47 -3.03 -4.40 0.91
C GLY A 47 -3.97 -3.64 -0.03
N THR A 48 -3.75 -3.76 -1.33
CA THR A 48 -4.59 -3.09 -2.35
C THR A 48 -5.79 -3.92 -2.76
N ASP A 49 -5.77 -5.23 -2.49
CA ASP A 49 -6.60 -6.22 -3.19
C ASP A 49 -6.32 -6.20 -4.72
N GLY A 50 -7.17 -6.82 -5.53
CA GLY A 50 -6.99 -6.92 -6.98
C GLY A 50 -7.42 -5.68 -7.78
N CYS A 51 -6.85 -5.51 -8.98
CA CYS A 51 -7.18 -4.41 -9.90
C CYS A 51 -8.63 -4.40 -10.43
N ALA A 52 -9.44 -5.42 -10.13
CA ALA A 52 -10.87 -5.45 -10.45
C ALA A 52 -11.74 -4.83 -9.34
N SER A 53 -11.21 -4.75 -8.11
CA SER A 53 -11.91 -4.28 -6.91
C SER A 53 -11.27 -3.05 -6.28
N ASN A 54 -10.16 -2.53 -6.81
CA ASN A 54 -9.54 -1.25 -6.40
C ASN A 54 -9.78 -0.16 -7.47
N ASN A 55 -8.83 0.11 -8.36
CA ASN A 55 -8.55 -0.65 -9.57
C ASN A 55 -7.09 -0.40 -10.03
N ASP A 56 -6.22 0.01 -9.11
CA ASP A 56 -4.79 0.12 -9.32
C ASP A 56 -4.02 -0.58 -8.18
N LEU A 57 -2.70 -0.45 -8.17
CA LEU A 57 -1.82 -1.01 -7.14
C LEU A 57 -1.03 0.10 -6.42
N ASP A 58 -1.66 1.24 -6.13
CA ASP A 58 -1.06 2.38 -5.44
C ASP A 58 -1.06 2.23 -3.91
N MET A 59 0.08 1.80 -3.36
CA MET A 59 0.26 1.72 -1.89
C MET A 59 0.25 3.08 -1.18
N TYR A 60 0.59 4.20 -1.85
CA TYR A 60 0.49 5.53 -1.23
C TYR A 60 -0.96 6.00 -1.14
N SER A 61 -1.78 5.69 -2.16
CA SER A 61 -3.22 5.91 -2.08
C SER A 61 -3.82 5.08 -0.96
N GLU A 62 -3.54 3.77 -0.92
CA GLU A 62 -4.13 2.92 0.12
C GLU A 62 -3.66 3.26 1.53
N MET A 63 -2.39 3.64 1.71
CA MET A 63 -1.89 4.14 2.98
C MET A 63 -2.64 5.39 3.45
N ARG A 64 -2.85 6.36 2.54
CA ARG A 64 -3.59 7.59 2.83
C ARG A 64 -5.04 7.27 3.18
N THR A 65 -5.67 6.41 2.38
CA THR A 65 -7.05 5.97 2.59
C THR A 65 -7.21 5.27 3.93
N ALA A 66 -6.33 4.33 4.28
CA ALA A 66 -6.33 3.66 5.58
C ALA A 66 -6.22 4.65 6.75
N ALA A 67 -5.33 5.65 6.63
CA ALA A 67 -5.12 6.66 7.66
C ALA A 67 -6.32 7.60 7.84
N LEU A 68 -6.95 8.04 6.74
CA LEU A 68 -8.11 8.93 6.78
C LEU A 68 -9.38 8.18 7.21
N LEU A 69 -9.62 7.00 6.63
CA LEU A 69 -10.77 6.16 6.97
C LEU A 69 -10.68 5.68 8.43
N GLY A 70 -9.49 5.34 8.92
CA GLY A 70 -9.28 4.98 10.33
C GLY A 70 -9.73 6.08 11.30
N LYS A 71 -9.46 7.35 10.98
CA LYS A 71 -9.96 8.51 11.75
C LYS A 71 -11.46 8.65 11.64
N HIS A 72 -11.98 8.57 10.42
CA HIS A 72 -13.41 8.74 10.17
C HIS A 72 -14.25 7.68 10.89
N VAL A 73 -13.85 6.41 10.79
CA VAL A 73 -14.56 5.27 11.40
C VAL A 73 -14.51 5.30 12.92
N SER A 74 -13.38 5.73 13.50
CA SER A 74 -13.24 5.84 14.96
C SER A 74 -13.81 7.13 15.55
N ALA A 75 -14.19 8.10 14.70
CA ALA A 75 -14.54 9.46 15.09
C ALA A 75 -13.43 10.20 15.87
N GLU A 76 -12.17 9.78 15.71
CA GLU A 76 -11.01 10.33 16.43
C GLU A 76 -9.96 10.84 15.43
N SER A 77 -9.67 12.15 15.46
CA SER A 77 -8.71 12.77 14.53
C SER A 77 -7.27 12.30 14.72
N THR A 78 -6.96 11.76 15.90
CA THR A 78 -5.63 11.24 16.28
C THR A 78 -5.44 9.78 15.90
N ALA A 79 -6.50 9.06 15.49
CA ALA A 79 -6.40 7.66 15.13
C ALA A 79 -5.54 7.45 13.86
N VAL A 80 -4.77 6.36 13.84
CA VAL A 80 -3.88 5.99 12.73
C VAL A 80 -3.02 7.19 12.27
N PRO A 81 -2.12 7.72 13.13
CA PRO A 81 -1.24 8.82 12.73
C PRO A 81 -0.33 8.41 11.57
N ALA A 82 0.29 9.38 10.89
CA ALA A 82 1.10 9.15 9.70
C ALA A 82 2.18 8.07 9.90
N ALA A 83 2.91 8.13 11.02
CA ALA A 83 3.92 7.13 11.39
C ALA A 83 3.34 5.71 11.49
N GLN A 84 2.13 5.58 12.04
CA GLN A 84 1.44 4.30 12.15
C GLN A 84 0.99 3.78 10.77
N ALA A 85 0.47 4.66 9.90
CA ALA A 85 0.10 4.29 8.53
C ALA A 85 1.31 3.78 7.73
N ILE A 86 2.44 4.48 7.81
CA ILE A 86 3.71 4.05 7.21
C ILE A 86 4.17 2.72 7.78
N ARG A 87 4.06 2.52 9.11
CA ARG A 87 4.39 1.24 9.76
C ARG A 87 3.50 0.11 9.22
N MET A 88 2.19 0.32 9.10
CA MET A 88 1.28 -0.68 8.53
C MET A 88 1.64 -1.04 7.08
N ALA A 89 2.06 -0.07 6.27
CA ALA A 89 2.48 -0.26 4.89
C ALA A 89 3.88 -0.88 4.72
N THR A 90 4.68 -0.95 5.79
CA THR A 90 6.08 -1.44 5.75
C THR A 90 6.27 -2.61 6.70
N LEU A 91 6.70 -2.34 7.94
CA LEU A 91 6.99 -3.36 8.95
C LEU A 91 5.75 -4.21 9.30
N GLY A 92 4.55 -3.63 9.32
CA GLY A 92 3.30 -4.36 9.57
C GLY A 92 3.03 -5.42 8.51
N GLY A 93 3.28 -5.09 7.23
CA GLY A 93 3.24 -6.05 6.13
C GLY A 93 4.32 -7.12 6.25
N ALA A 94 5.55 -6.74 6.60
CA ALA A 94 6.64 -7.70 6.83
C ALA A 94 6.30 -8.68 7.96
N THR A 95 5.76 -8.22 9.08
CA THR A 95 5.29 -9.05 10.20
C THR A 95 4.16 -9.99 9.76
N ALA A 96 3.19 -9.49 8.99
CA ALA A 96 2.08 -10.31 8.49
C ALA A 96 2.54 -11.47 7.58
N LEU A 97 3.68 -11.28 6.90
CA LEU A 97 4.31 -12.29 6.04
C LEU A 97 5.37 -13.15 6.75
N GLY A 98 5.66 -12.90 8.03
CA GLY A 98 6.75 -13.59 8.76
C GLY A 98 8.15 -13.22 8.26
N LEU A 99 8.33 -12.01 7.73
CA LEU A 99 9.58 -11.49 7.14
C LEU A 99 10.12 -10.25 7.87
N ASP A 100 9.58 -9.88 9.02
CA ASP A 100 9.97 -8.71 9.81
C ASP A 100 11.45 -8.70 10.23
N GLN A 101 12.05 -9.89 10.39
CA GLN A 101 13.48 -10.04 10.66
C GLN A 101 14.36 -9.80 9.42
N LYS A 102 13.77 -9.73 8.22
CA LYS A 102 14.48 -9.61 6.94
C LYS A 102 14.20 -8.29 6.21
N ILE A 103 13.00 -7.73 6.32
CA ILE A 103 12.56 -6.55 5.55
C ILE A 103 11.67 -5.62 6.41
N GLY A 104 11.15 -4.55 5.80
CA GLY A 104 10.13 -3.67 6.39
C GLY A 104 10.67 -2.54 7.26
N SER A 105 12.00 -2.47 7.46
CA SER A 105 12.68 -1.45 8.26
C SER A 105 14.14 -1.31 7.83
N LEU A 106 14.70 -0.12 8.02
CA LEU A 106 16.10 0.19 7.71
C LEU A 106 16.98 -0.07 8.93
N GLU A 107 17.25 -1.35 9.18
CA GLU A 107 18.10 -1.82 10.29
C GLU A 107 19.27 -2.64 9.75
N ALA A 108 20.44 -2.52 10.37
CA ALA A 108 21.62 -3.27 9.96
C ALA A 108 21.35 -4.79 10.01
N GLY A 109 21.72 -5.50 8.94
CA GLY A 109 21.48 -6.94 8.79
C GLY A 109 20.20 -7.31 8.03
N LYS A 110 19.26 -6.37 7.84
CA LYS A 110 18.09 -6.57 6.96
C LYS A 110 18.44 -6.38 5.49
N SER A 111 17.59 -6.91 4.61
CA SER A 111 17.68 -6.73 3.16
C SER A 111 17.54 -5.25 2.79
N ALA A 112 18.31 -4.81 1.79
CA ALA A 112 18.24 -3.46 1.26
C ALA A 112 17.05 -3.31 0.30
N ASP A 113 15.84 -3.34 0.88
CA ASP A 113 14.56 -3.11 0.21
C ASP A 113 14.12 -1.68 0.49
N ILE A 114 14.43 -0.77 -0.44
CA ILE A 114 14.44 0.69 -0.19
C ILE A 114 13.71 1.41 -1.33
N GLN A 115 12.96 2.46 -0.97
CA GLN A 115 12.40 3.41 -1.94
C GLN A 115 12.95 4.80 -1.66
N ALA A 116 13.36 5.51 -2.71
CA ALA A 116 13.64 6.94 -2.64
C ALA A 116 12.42 7.72 -3.16
N VAL A 117 12.00 8.74 -2.41
CA VAL A 117 10.84 9.58 -2.74
C VAL A 117 11.31 11.01 -2.98
N SER A 118 11.02 11.54 -4.17
CA SER A 118 11.34 12.90 -4.55
C SER A 118 10.40 13.90 -3.88
N MET A 119 10.93 14.72 -2.98
CA MET A 119 10.19 15.76 -2.24
C MET A 119 10.58 17.19 -2.64
N GLY A 120 11.27 17.37 -3.78
CA GLY A 120 11.68 18.70 -4.27
C GLY A 120 10.62 19.44 -5.11
N GLY A 121 9.50 18.79 -5.43
CA GLY A 121 8.42 19.35 -6.26
C GLY A 121 7.50 20.31 -5.50
N ILE A 122 6.65 21.05 -6.23
CA ILE A 122 5.72 22.03 -5.65
C ILE A 122 4.66 21.35 -4.75
N GLU A 123 4.28 20.13 -5.08
CA GLU A 123 3.37 19.28 -4.30
C GLU A 123 3.96 18.92 -2.94
N SER A 124 5.28 19.11 -2.77
CA SER A 124 6.01 18.85 -1.54
C SER A 124 6.43 20.07 -0.75
N ALA A 125 6.09 21.27 -1.23
CA ALA A 125 6.47 22.52 -0.58
C ALA A 125 5.25 23.20 0.08
N PRO A 126 5.34 23.61 1.36
CA PRO A 126 6.45 23.42 2.29
C PRO A 126 6.51 22.01 2.92
N LEU A 127 7.72 21.53 3.22
CA LEU A 127 7.96 20.26 3.91
C LEU A 127 8.24 20.50 5.40
N TYR A 128 7.21 20.41 6.25
CA TYR A 128 7.36 20.57 7.71
C TYR A 128 7.64 19.24 8.43
N ASP A 129 6.95 18.18 8.02
CA ASP A 129 7.05 16.84 8.62
C ASP A 129 7.03 15.79 7.51
N VAL A 130 8.11 15.01 7.43
CA VAL A 130 8.32 14.02 6.36
C VAL A 130 7.32 12.87 6.43
N LEU A 131 6.92 12.43 7.63
CA LEU A 131 6.00 11.30 7.77
C LEU A 131 4.59 11.71 7.36
N SER A 132 4.15 12.88 7.81
CA SER A 132 2.90 13.51 7.38
C SER A 132 2.88 13.66 5.86
N HIS A 133 4.00 14.11 5.28
CA HIS A 133 4.12 14.28 3.84
C HIS A 133 4.00 12.97 3.06
N LEU A 134 4.67 11.92 3.53
CA LEU A 134 4.58 10.58 2.95
C LEU A 134 3.15 10.03 3.03
N ALA A 135 2.48 10.17 4.17
CA ALA A 135 1.16 9.59 4.39
C ALA A 135 0.02 10.36 3.71
N TYR A 136 0.09 11.69 3.66
CA TYR A 136 -1.07 12.52 3.28
C TYR A 136 -0.91 13.32 1.99
N CYS A 137 0.32 13.55 1.52
CA CYS A 137 0.57 14.38 0.34
C CYS A 137 1.15 13.57 -0.82
N THR A 138 2.12 12.70 -0.53
CA THR A 138 2.93 12.00 -1.55
C THR A 138 2.08 11.14 -2.48
N GLY A 139 2.29 11.28 -3.80
CA GLY A 139 1.74 10.34 -4.80
C GLY A 139 2.78 9.33 -5.27
N ARG A 140 2.36 8.13 -5.74
CA ARG A 140 3.29 7.08 -6.19
C ARG A 140 4.29 7.52 -7.26
N HIS A 141 3.92 8.50 -8.09
CA HIS A 141 4.76 9.04 -9.16
C HIS A 141 5.98 9.82 -8.65
N GLN A 142 6.02 10.13 -7.34
CA GLN A 142 7.17 10.75 -6.70
C GLN A 142 8.25 9.75 -6.29
N VAL A 143 7.98 8.44 -6.32
CA VAL A 143 9.02 7.41 -6.11
C VAL A 143 10.02 7.49 -7.27
N SER A 144 11.25 7.91 -6.96
CA SER A 144 12.29 8.08 -7.97
C SER A 144 13.06 6.79 -8.21
N ASP A 145 13.34 6.04 -7.16
CA ASP A 145 14.24 4.88 -7.21
C ASP A 145 13.79 3.81 -6.24
N VAL A 146 14.01 2.55 -6.64
CA VAL A 146 13.63 1.38 -5.84
C VAL A 146 14.73 0.35 -5.90
N TRP A 147 15.10 -0.17 -4.73
CA TRP A 147 16.01 -1.30 -4.56
C TRP A 147 15.27 -2.46 -3.92
N VAL A 148 15.55 -3.68 -4.39
CA VAL A 148 15.09 -4.93 -3.78
C VAL A 148 16.32 -5.82 -3.59
N ALA A 149 16.59 -6.22 -2.36
CA ALA A 149 17.82 -6.91 -1.97
C ALA A 149 19.09 -6.22 -2.49
N GLY A 150 19.11 -4.88 -2.44
CA GLY A 150 20.23 -4.05 -2.89
C GLY A 150 20.34 -3.89 -4.40
N ARG A 151 19.49 -4.55 -5.20
CA ARG A 151 19.45 -4.38 -6.65
C ARG A 151 18.49 -3.26 -7.03
N ARG A 152 18.98 -2.24 -7.72
CA ARG A 152 18.15 -1.14 -8.23
C ARG A 152 17.26 -1.63 -9.37
N ILE A 153 15.94 -1.66 -9.15
CA ILE A 153 14.94 -2.09 -10.14
C ILE A 153 14.15 -0.91 -10.74
N VAL A 154 14.23 0.26 -10.10
CA VAL A 154 13.73 1.53 -10.64
C VAL A 154 14.82 2.58 -10.52
N GLU A 155 15.11 3.27 -11.62
CA GLU A 155 16.10 4.33 -11.71
C GLU A 155 15.50 5.57 -12.37
N GLY A 156 15.46 6.69 -11.64
CA GLY A 156 14.90 7.94 -12.18
C GLY A 156 13.47 7.79 -12.72
N ARG A 157 12.63 7.02 -12.00
CA ARG A 157 11.25 6.64 -12.32
C ARG A 157 11.08 5.67 -13.48
N LYS A 158 12.15 5.10 -14.01
CA LYS A 158 12.08 4.09 -15.08
C LYS A 158 12.35 2.71 -14.51
N VAL A 159 11.51 1.73 -14.86
CA VAL A 159 11.74 0.33 -14.49
C VAL A 159 12.91 -0.22 -15.30
N THR A 160 13.89 -0.83 -14.64
CA THR A 160 15.13 -1.31 -15.29
C THR A 160 15.05 -2.76 -15.75
N THR A 161 13.98 -3.47 -15.37
CA THR A 161 13.84 -4.92 -15.56
C THR A 161 12.75 -5.32 -16.55
N LEU A 162 11.99 -4.35 -17.07
CA LEU A 162 10.81 -4.58 -17.91
C LEU A 162 10.78 -3.59 -19.08
N ASP A 163 10.27 -4.05 -20.21
CA ASP A 163 9.95 -3.19 -21.37
C ASP A 163 8.50 -2.71 -21.25
N GLU A 164 8.33 -1.41 -20.99
CA GLU A 164 7.01 -0.79 -20.79
C GLU A 164 6.15 -0.78 -22.06
N GLU A 165 6.77 -0.65 -23.24
CA GLU A 165 6.03 -0.65 -24.51
C GLU A 165 5.50 -2.06 -24.82
N ASP A 166 6.34 -3.08 -24.64
CA ASP A 166 5.93 -4.48 -24.78
C ASP A 166 4.83 -4.87 -23.77
N LEU A 167 4.97 -4.45 -22.51
CA LEU A 167 3.95 -4.66 -21.48
C LEU A 167 2.62 -4.03 -21.86
N ARG A 168 2.64 -2.77 -22.30
CA ARG A 168 1.45 -2.06 -22.74
C ARG A 168 0.79 -2.77 -23.92
N ARG A 169 1.57 -3.20 -24.92
CA ARG A 169 1.07 -3.95 -26.08
C ARG A 169 0.39 -5.24 -25.63
N ARG A 170 1.04 -6.06 -24.80
CA ARG A 170 0.47 -7.32 -24.30
C ARG A 170 -0.80 -7.09 -23.47
N ALA A 171 -0.85 -6.04 -22.66
CA ALA A 171 -2.04 -5.70 -21.88
C ALA A 171 -3.23 -5.36 -22.78
N LEU A 172 -3.01 -4.57 -23.84
CA LEU A 172 -4.06 -4.25 -24.82
C LEU A 172 -4.54 -5.49 -25.59
N GLU A 173 -3.63 -6.37 -25.99
CA GLU A 173 -3.98 -7.65 -26.65
C GLU A 173 -4.85 -8.54 -25.76
N TRP A 174 -4.51 -8.65 -24.48
CA TRP A 174 -5.34 -9.39 -23.52
C TRP A 174 -6.68 -8.71 -23.27
N GLY A 175 -6.71 -7.37 -23.20
CA GLY A 175 -7.95 -6.60 -23.09
C GLY A 175 -8.93 -6.92 -24.21
N ALA A 176 -8.47 -6.88 -25.47
CA ALA A 176 -9.29 -7.22 -26.64
C ALA A 176 -9.82 -8.67 -26.58
N LYS A 177 -8.95 -9.65 -26.23
CA LYS A 177 -9.36 -11.06 -26.09
C LYS A 177 -10.43 -11.26 -25.02
N ILE A 178 -10.28 -10.60 -23.87
CA ILE A 178 -11.24 -10.70 -22.75
C ILE A 178 -12.59 -10.07 -23.12
N GLN A 179 -12.58 -8.97 -23.89
CA GLN A 179 -13.80 -8.32 -24.39
C GLN A 179 -14.48 -9.10 -25.53
N GLY A 180 -13.83 -10.13 -26.07
CA GLY A 180 -14.33 -10.89 -27.22
C GLY A 180 -14.15 -10.16 -28.55
N GLU A 181 -13.31 -9.13 -28.61
CA GLU A 181 -12.96 -8.45 -29.86
C GLU A 181 -11.93 -9.28 -30.62
N ASN A 182 -12.34 -9.89 -31.74
CA ASN A 182 -11.40 -10.46 -32.69
C ASN A 182 -10.58 -9.32 -33.32
N LEU A 183 -9.29 -9.24 -33.01
CA LEU A 183 -8.29 -8.36 -33.66
C LEU A 183 -8.09 -8.64 -35.18
N HIS A 184 -9.00 -9.39 -35.81
CA HIS A 184 -8.92 -9.85 -37.20
C HIS A 184 -9.99 -9.26 -38.14
N THR A 185 -10.65 -8.16 -37.77
CA THR A 185 -11.59 -7.49 -38.68
C THR A 185 -11.18 -6.04 -38.90
N SER A 186 -10.23 -5.83 -39.82
CA SER A 186 -10.08 -4.64 -40.67
C SER A 186 -8.91 -4.87 -41.64
N LEU A 187 -9.21 -5.54 -42.76
CA LEU A 187 -8.53 -5.32 -44.05
C LEU A 187 -9.41 -4.37 -44.86
#